data_AF-A0A7W2FE25-F1
#
_entry.id   AF-A0A7W2FE25-F1
#
_cell.length_a   1.000
_cell.length_b   1.000
_cell.length_c   1.000
_cell.angle_alpha   90.00
_cell.angle_beta   90.00
_cell.angle_gamma   90.00
#
_symmetry.space_group_name_H-M   'P 1'
#
loop_
_entity.id
_entity.type
_entity.pdbx_description
1 polymer ?
#
loop_
_entity_poly.entity_id
_entity_poly.type
_entity_poly.pdbx_seq_one_letter_code
_entity_poly.pdbx_strand_id
1 'polypeptide(L)'
;MTDGKFHWYDLLAGFPDKPDFREPIGRYLRRMQFDLEAANERPLLFCVVTRPRVRYDPARATQWGFFSLKLTVPLLAGANATRDSVTVELKVPFGATVKKPSVILTENFLSLNWGGVIEVLSVHDLLLQYVHDRKIPSQVVYVGQTLDPEGRLAKGRLPVVQRLRQQHSEHSDTLLLVLQPEITATSPDGDPANLPLNQIPDTATALARIRMDVLEAALICYFEGPTPAGRYGEEKERRRNRLQEVQQAWQLEPVEIDLELAECGSYRYLSSQHVAAARRHLFRCKLDDGSVSVAKLPPPPAA
;
A
#
# COMPACT_ATOMS: atom_id res chain seq x y z
N MET A 1 8.59 12.04 -5.28
CA MET A 1 8.52 10.60 -4.95
C MET A 1 7.44 10.41 -3.91
N THR A 2 6.59 9.40 -4.04
CA THR A 2 5.50 9.17 -3.08
C THR A 2 5.96 8.19 -2.00
N ASP A 3 5.77 8.57 -0.73
CA ASP A 3 5.93 7.63 0.38
C ASP A 3 4.72 6.69 0.40
N GLY A 4 4.99 5.39 0.53
CA GLY A 4 4.04 4.32 0.36
C GLY A 4 4.32 3.18 1.32
N LYS A 5 3.33 2.83 2.14
CA LYS A 5 3.47 1.75 3.12
C LYS A 5 2.50 0.62 2.85
N PHE A 6 3.05 -0.59 2.76
CA PHE A 6 2.27 -1.81 2.62
C PHE A 6 1.88 -2.39 3.99
N HIS A 7 0.62 -2.78 4.13
CA HIS A 7 0.09 -3.51 5.28
C HIS A 7 -0.60 -4.77 4.78
N TRP A 8 -0.30 -5.93 5.37
CA TRP A 8 -0.94 -7.18 4.97
C TRP A 8 -2.34 -7.28 5.57
N TYR A 9 -3.36 -6.97 4.77
CA TYR A 9 -4.74 -6.85 5.23
C TYR A 9 -5.33 -8.16 5.74
N ASP A 10 -4.90 -9.32 5.21
CA ASP A 10 -5.39 -10.61 5.68
C ASP A 10 -5.07 -10.87 7.16
N LEU A 11 -3.96 -10.32 7.66
CA LEU A 11 -3.62 -10.39 9.08
C LEU A 11 -4.53 -9.50 9.94
N LEU A 12 -5.07 -8.42 9.39
CA LEU A 12 -6.00 -7.55 10.12
C LEU A 12 -7.42 -8.13 10.13
N ALA A 13 -7.88 -8.64 8.98
CA ALA A 13 -9.22 -9.18 8.84
C ALA A 13 -9.39 -10.59 9.44
N GLY A 14 -8.28 -11.33 9.61
CA GLY A 14 -8.29 -12.73 10.06
C GLY A 14 -7.93 -12.97 11.52
N PHE A 15 -7.47 -11.95 12.26
CA PHE A 15 -7.01 -12.10 13.66
C PHE A 15 -8.04 -11.59 14.67
N PRO A 16 -8.02 -12.09 15.91
CA PRO A 16 -8.92 -11.63 16.96
C PRO A 16 -8.76 -10.13 17.24
N ASP A 17 -9.88 -9.49 17.62
CA ASP A 17 -9.99 -8.04 17.86
C ASP A 17 -8.99 -7.48 18.88
N LYS A 18 -8.40 -8.34 19.73
CA LYS A 18 -7.42 -7.97 20.77
C LYS A 18 -6.22 -8.91 20.73
N PRO A 19 -5.20 -8.63 19.91
CA PRO A 19 -3.94 -9.39 19.96
C PRO A 19 -3.27 -9.21 21.33
N ASP A 20 -2.69 -10.29 21.88
CA ASP A 20 -1.95 -10.21 23.14
C ASP A 20 -0.63 -9.45 22.93
N PHE A 21 -0.55 -8.22 23.44
CA PHE A 21 0.62 -7.34 23.31
C PHE A 21 1.84 -7.84 24.10
N ARG A 22 1.66 -8.81 24.99
CA ARG A 22 2.76 -9.49 25.70
C ARG A 22 3.55 -10.38 24.75
N GLU A 23 2.90 -10.88 23.71
CA GLU A 23 3.53 -11.71 22.68
C GLU A 23 4.12 -10.86 21.55
N PRO A 24 5.29 -11.25 20.99
CA PRO A 24 5.91 -10.53 19.88
C PRO A 24 4.99 -10.36 18.65
N ILE A 25 4.24 -11.40 18.28
CA ILE A 25 3.29 -11.36 17.16
C ILE A 25 2.13 -10.40 17.46
N GLY A 26 1.58 -10.43 18.68
CA GLY A 26 0.51 -9.52 19.03
C GLY A 26 0.95 -8.05 19.03
N ARG A 27 2.19 -7.76 19.44
CA ARG A 27 2.79 -6.43 19.30
C ARG A 27 2.93 -6.00 17.84
N TYR A 28 3.36 -6.90 16.96
CA TYR A 28 3.43 -6.65 15.52
C TYR A 28 2.05 -6.27 14.95
N LEU A 29 1.00 -7.04 15.26
CA LEU A 29 -0.35 -6.77 14.80
C LEU A 29 -0.90 -5.44 15.33
N ARG A 30 -0.64 -5.14 16.62
CA ARG A 30 -1.08 -3.86 17.20
C ARG A 30 -0.37 -2.67 16.57
N ARG A 31 0.93 -2.78 16.24
CA ARG A 31 1.65 -1.73 15.50
C ARG A 31 1.01 -1.50 14.13
N MET A 32 0.70 -2.56 13.40
CA MET A 32 0.01 -2.44 12.10
C MET A 32 -1.35 -1.74 12.22
N GLN A 33 -2.15 -2.12 13.22
CA GLN A 33 -3.43 -1.45 13.51
C GLN A 33 -3.23 0.03 13.84
N PHE A 34 -2.27 0.35 14.71
CA PHE A 34 -1.98 1.73 15.12
C PHE A 34 -1.53 2.60 13.94
N ASP A 35 -0.68 2.06 13.06
CA ASP A 35 -0.25 2.75 11.85
C ASP A 35 -1.44 3.11 10.94
N LEU A 36 -2.44 2.23 10.83
CA LEU A 36 -3.66 2.48 10.07
C LEU A 36 -4.65 3.38 10.82
N GLU A 37 -4.75 3.28 12.14
CA GLU A 37 -5.56 4.17 12.98
C GLU A 37 -5.06 5.62 12.83
N ALA A 38 -3.75 5.84 12.90
CA ALA A 38 -3.13 7.15 12.66
C ALA A 38 -3.37 7.67 11.23
N ALA A 39 -3.45 6.77 10.24
CA ALA A 39 -3.78 7.12 8.87
C ALA A 39 -5.25 7.52 8.66
N ASN A 40 -6.17 7.14 9.55
CA ASN A 40 -7.59 7.51 9.45
C ASN A 40 -7.86 8.96 9.84
N GLU A 41 -6.98 9.58 10.63
CA GLU A 41 -7.10 10.99 11.05
C GLU A 41 -6.86 11.97 9.90
N ARG A 42 -6.29 11.50 8.78
CA ARG A 42 -5.98 12.31 7.60
C ARG A 42 -6.63 11.68 6.36
N PRO A 43 -7.06 12.47 5.36
CA PRO A 43 -7.52 11.93 4.10
C PRO A 43 -6.32 11.47 3.26
N LEU A 44 -5.73 10.32 3.59
CA LEU A 44 -4.68 9.69 2.79
C LEU A 44 -5.31 8.82 1.71
N LEU A 45 -4.55 8.56 0.64
CA LEU A 45 -4.96 7.57 -0.35
C LEU A 45 -4.56 6.18 0.11
N PHE A 46 -5.36 5.19 -0.22
CA PHE A 46 -4.94 3.80 -0.15
C PHE A 46 -5.32 3.05 -1.42
N CYS A 47 -4.51 2.05 -1.76
CA CYS A 47 -4.84 1.06 -2.77
C CYS A 47 -5.02 -0.31 -2.11
N VAL A 48 -6.06 -1.04 -2.51
CA VAL A 48 -6.11 -2.49 -2.26
C VAL A 48 -5.28 -3.14 -3.35
N VAL A 49 -4.29 -3.90 -2.92
CA VAL A 49 -3.32 -4.57 -3.78
C VAL A 49 -3.44 -6.06 -3.56
N THR A 50 -3.46 -6.83 -4.64
CA THR A 50 -3.37 -8.29 -4.59
C THR A 50 -2.00 -8.74 -5.08
N ARG A 51 -1.50 -9.81 -4.45
CA ARG A 51 -0.30 -10.53 -4.87
C ARG A 51 -0.57 -12.03 -4.74
N PRO A 52 0.07 -12.88 -5.56
CA PRO A 52 0.02 -14.33 -5.38
C PRO A 52 0.28 -14.71 -3.94
N ARG A 53 -0.52 -15.64 -3.42
CA ARG A 53 -0.44 -16.07 -2.02
C ARG A 53 0.97 -16.57 -1.69
N VAL A 54 1.56 -16.11 -0.58
CA VAL A 54 2.85 -16.64 -0.10
C VAL A 54 2.76 -16.94 1.38
N ARG A 55 3.24 -18.11 1.79
CA ARG A 55 3.39 -18.49 3.21
C ARG A 55 4.81 -18.96 3.46
N TYR A 56 5.22 -18.92 4.71
CA TYR A 56 6.38 -19.69 5.14
C TYR A 56 6.03 -21.18 5.16
N ASP A 57 7.03 -22.03 4.92
CA ASP A 57 6.89 -23.48 4.98
C ASP A 57 7.48 -24.01 6.30
N PRO A 58 6.70 -24.12 7.40
CA PRO A 58 7.21 -24.60 8.68
C PRO A 58 7.59 -26.09 8.67
N ALA A 59 7.19 -26.85 7.64
CA ALA A 59 7.58 -28.26 7.50
C ALA A 59 9.04 -28.41 7.06
N ARG A 60 9.68 -27.33 6.59
CA ARG A 60 11.09 -27.30 6.18
C ARG A 60 11.92 -26.46 7.14
N ALA A 61 13.12 -26.94 7.42
CA ALA A 61 14.08 -26.19 8.23
C ALA A 61 14.63 -24.98 7.46
N THR A 62 14.89 -23.91 8.18
CA THR A 62 15.69 -22.78 7.69
C THR A 62 17.17 -23.18 7.60
N GLN A 63 17.91 -22.54 6.70
CA GLN A 63 19.33 -22.85 6.50
C GLN A 63 20.18 -21.60 6.63
N TRP A 64 21.35 -21.75 7.25
CA TRP A 64 22.32 -20.66 7.42
C TRP A 64 23.48 -20.83 6.45
N GLY A 65 23.94 -19.73 5.86
CA GLY A 65 25.22 -19.69 5.16
C GLY A 65 26.39 -19.92 6.12
N PHE A 66 27.44 -20.59 5.65
CA PHE A 66 28.57 -21.05 6.47
C PHE A 66 29.36 -19.94 7.20
N PHE A 67 29.38 -18.70 6.70
CA PHE A 67 30.15 -17.59 7.28
C PHE A 67 29.40 -16.24 7.28
N SER A 68 28.07 -16.27 7.20
CA SER A 68 27.30 -15.03 7.07
C SER A 68 25.95 -15.12 7.79
N LEU A 69 25.32 -13.97 7.97
CA LEU A 69 23.92 -13.87 8.40
C LEU A 69 22.95 -14.10 7.23
N LYS A 70 23.36 -14.86 6.22
CA LYS A 70 22.49 -15.30 5.13
C LYS A 70 21.59 -16.42 5.65
N LEU A 71 20.31 -16.10 5.78
CA LEU A 71 19.25 -17.01 6.18
C LEU A 71 18.44 -17.39 4.95
N THR A 72 18.37 -18.68 4.65
CA THR A 72 17.45 -19.22 3.65
C THR A 72 16.18 -19.68 4.35
N VAL A 73 15.08 -19.04 4.00
CA VAL A 73 13.75 -19.28 4.56
C VAL A 73 12.89 -20.02 3.53
N PRO A 74 12.33 -21.19 3.86
CA PRO A 74 11.49 -21.93 2.94
C PRO A 74 10.10 -21.30 2.84
N LEU A 75 9.54 -21.30 1.63
CA LEU A 75 8.28 -20.65 1.30
C LEU A 75 7.35 -21.59 0.53
N LEU A 76 6.05 -21.32 0.61
CA LEU A 76 5.00 -21.85 -0.26
C LEU A 76 4.41 -20.71 -1.06
N ALA A 77 4.34 -20.83 -2.38
CA ALA A 77 3.90 -19.77 -3.28
C ALA A 77 2.73 -20.20 -4.19
N GLY A 78 1.79 -19.29 -4.38
CA GLY A 78 0.59 -19.48 -5.19
C GLY A 78 -0.48 -20.36 -4.54
N ALA A 79 -1.59 -20.52 -5.25
CA ALA A 79 -2.74 -21.34 -4.81
C ALA A 79 -2.37 -22.82 -4.59
N ASN A 80 -1.44 -23.34 -5.41
CA ASN A 80 -1.00 -24.73 -5.35
C ASN A 80 0.08 -24.99 -4.28
N ALA A 81 0.42 -23.99 -3.47
CA ALA A 81 1.46 -24.07 -2.45
C ALA A 81 2.79 -24.62 -3.01
N THR A 82 3.21 -24.13 -4.17
CA THR A 82 4.46 -24.55 -4.81
C THR A 82 5.63 -24.23 -3.89
N ARG A 83 6.47 -25.23 -3.61
CA ARG A 83 7.64 -25.08 -2.75
C ARG A 83 8.64 -24.12 -3.38
N ASP A 84 9.15 -23.23 -2.55
CA ASP A 84 10.16 -22.25 -2.92
C ASP A 84 11.02 -21.90 -1.69
N SER A 85 11.92 -20.93 -1.83
CA SER A 85 12.70 -20.36 -0.73
C SER A 85 13.17 -18.94 -1.07
N VAL A 86 13.50 -18.17 -0.05
CA VAL A 86 14.17 -16.87 -0.19
C VAL A 86 15.42 -16.85 0.69
N THR A 87 16.54 -16.41 0.15
CA THR A 87 17.75 -16.18 0.93
C THR A 87 17.90 -14.69 1.20
N VAL A 88 17.96 -14.32 2.46
CA VAL A 88 18.09 -12.93 2.92
C VAL A 88 19.35 -12.77 3.73
N GLU A 89 19.98 -11.60 3.65
CA GLU A 89 21.11 -11.25 4.49
C GLU A 89 20.64 -10.39 5.65
N LEU A 90 20.62 -10.98 6.86
CA LEU A 90 20.14 -10.30 8.05
C LEU A 90 21.16 -9.29 8.57
N LYS A 91 20.64 -8.18 9.11
CA LYS A 91 21.44 -7.18 9.85
C LYS A 91 21.20 -7.37 11.34
N VAL A 92 22.26 -7.32 12.15
CA VAL A 92 22.13 -7.39 13.60
C VAL A 92 21.42 -6.12 14.09
N PRO A 93 20.24 -6.22 14.75
CA PRO A 93 19.53 -5.05 15.21
C PRO A 93 20.23 -4.43 16.43
N PHE A 94 19.99 -3.13 16.64
CA PHE A 94 20.41 -2.44 17.84
C PHE A 94 19.76 -3.09 19.08
N GLY A 95 20.55 -3.36 20.13
CA GLY A 95 20.09 -4.04 21.34
C GLY A 95 20.11 -5.58 21.30
N ALA A 96 20.59 -6.18 20.21
CA ALA A 96 20.87 -7.61 20.16
C ALA A 96 21.94 -8.02 21.19
N THR A 97 21.69 -9.12 21.91
CA THR A 97 22.67 -9.70 22.85
C THR A 97 23.38 -10.92 22.27
N VAL A 98 22.94 -11.42 21.11
CA VAL A 98 23.63 -12.45 20.33
C VAL A 98 23.85 -12.01 18.89
N LYS A 99 24.91 -12.52 18.25
CA LYS A 99 25.25 -12.21 16.85
C LYS A 99 24.43 -12.95 15.82
N LYS A 100 23.80 -14.07 16.20
CA LYS A 100 23.00 -14.93 15.33
C LYS A 100 21.71 -15.31 16.06
N PRO A 101 20.53 -15.00 15.52
CA PRO A 101 19.27 -15.22 16.22
C PRO A 101 18.85 -16.68 16.16
N SER A 102 18.06 -17.12 17.14
CA SER A 102 17.24 -18.32 16.94
C SER A 102 16.03 -17.98 16.08
N VAL A 103 15.58 -18.95 15.29
CA VAL A 103 14.55 -18.76 14.27
C VAL A 103 13.35 -19.62 14.60
N ILE A 104 12.18 -18.99 14.72
CA ILE A 104 10.90 -19.68 14.83
C ILE A 104 10.07 -19.32 13.60
N LEU A 105 9.53 -20.33 12.94
CA LEU A 105 8.76 -20.18 11.72
C LEU A 105 7.33 -20.67 11.93
N THR A 106 6.37 -19.83 11.58
CA THR A 106 4.94 -20.15 11.46
C THR A 106 4.50 -19.82 10.04
N GLU A 107 3.32 -20.23 9.59
CA GLU A 107 2.86 -19.97 8.22
C GLU A 107 2.91 -18.48 7.81
N ASN A 108 2.62 -17.56 8.74
CA ASN A 108 2.54 -16.13 8.46
C ASN A 108 3.75 -15.34 8.96
N PHE A 109 4.44 -15.82 10.01
CA PHE A 109 5.49 -15.08 10.71
C PHE A 109 6.81 -15.84 10.83
N LEU A 110 7.89 -15.09 10.65
CA LEU A 110 9.26 -15.43 10.99
C LEU A 110 9.64 -14.61 12.23
N SER A 111 9.95 -15.30 13.34
CA SER A 111 10.45 -14.66 14.56
C SER A 111 11.95 -14.90 14.68
N LEU A 112 12.71 -13.81 14.75
CA LEU A 112 14.15 -13.79 14.95
C LEU A 112 14.45 -13.33 16.38
N ASN A 113 14.88 -14.26 17.23
CA ASN A 113 15.22 -13.95 18.61
C ASN A 113 16.73 -13.69 18.73
N TRP A 114 17.07 -12.41 18.89
CA TRP A 114 18.43 -11.90 19.08
C TRP A 114 18.82 -11.79 20.56
N GLY A 115 18.12 -12.51 21.43
CA GLY A 115 18.28 -12.51 22.88
C GLY A 115 17.56 -11.32 23.52
N GLY A 116 18.20 -10.15 23.56
CA GLY A 116 17.63 -8.92 24.14
C GLY A 116 16.50 -8.30 23.32
N VAL A 117 16.35 -8.70 22.04
CA VAL A 117 15.29 -8.23 21.15
C VAL A 117 14.74 -9.38 20.32
N ILE A 118 13.42 -9.38 20.13
CA ILE A 118 12.73 -10.31 19.24
C ILE A 118 12.13 -9.50 18.10
N GLU A 119 12.57 -9.79 16.88
CA GLU A 119 12.02 -9.23 15.66
C GLU A 119 11.01 -10.22 15.05
N VAL A 120 9.87 -9.71 14.63
CA VAL A 120 8.81 -10.50 13.98
C VAL A 120 8.56 -9.91 12.61
N LEU A 121 8.68 -10.75 11.59
CA LEU A 121 8.46 -10.39 10.19
C LEU A 121 7.34 -11.24 9.63
N SER A 122 6.30 -10.60 9.08
CA SER A 122 5.42 -11.33 8.19
C SER A 122 6.16 -11.75 6.92
N VAL A 123 5.61 -12.69 6.17
CA VAL A 123 6.18 -13.07 4.86
C VAL A 123 6.28 -11.88 3.91
N HIS A 124 5.33 -10.95 3.95
CA HIS A 124 5.37 -9.75 3.11
C HIS A 124 6.39 -8.73 3.60
N ASP A 125 6.65 -8.61 4.90
CA ASP A 125 7.73 -7.75 5.41
C ASP A 125 9.10 -8.26 4.98
N LEU A 126 9.31 -9.58 5.06
CA LEU A 126 10.56 -10.19 4.62
C LEU A 126 10.81 -9.90 3.13
N LEU A 127 9.77 -10.05 2.30
CA LEU A 127 9.84 -9.80 0.86
C LEU A 127 9.91 -8.30 0.50
N LEU A 128 9.45 -7.41 1.39
CA LEU A 128 9.54 -5.97 1.18
C LEU A 128 10.92 -5.43 1.56
N GLN A 129 11.44 -5.85 2.72
CA GLN A 129 12.65 -5.31 3.33
C GLN A 129 13.94 -5.87 2.74
N TYR A 130 13.94 -7.14 2.34
CA TYR A 130 15.15 -7.82 1.88
C TYR A 130 15.15 -8.01 0.36
N VAL A 131 16.32 -7.81 -0.24
CA VAL A 131 16.54 -7.99 -1.67
C VAL A 131 16.33 -9.45 -2.05
N HIS A 132 15.55 -9.69 -3.10
CA HIS A 132 15.29 -11.01 -3.64
C HIS A 132 14.97 -10.94 -5.14
N ASP A 133 15.10 -12.06 -5.85
CA ASP A 133 14.95 -12.07 -7.32
C ASP A 133 13.51 -12.16 -7.84
N ARG A 134 12.52 -12.35 -6.94
CA ARG A 134 11.11 -12.44 -7.35
C ARG A 134 10.60 -11.11 -7.91
N LYS A 135 10.22 -11.11 -9.19
CA LYS A 135 9.63 -9.97 -9.92
C LYS A 135 8.11 -10.12 -10.06
N ILE A 136 7.43 -10.33 -8.95
CA ILE A 136 5.97 -10.45 -8.94
C ILE A 136 5.38 -9.04 -8.81
N PRO A 137 4.60 -8.56 -9.80
CA PRO A 137 3.99 -7.24 -9.71
C PRO A 137 2.86 -7.23 -8.68
N SER A 138 2.68 -6.06 -8.08
CA SER A 138 1.57 -5.74 -7.18
C SER A 138 0.37 -5.31 -8.03
N GLN A 139 -0.77 -6.01 -7.94
CA GLN A 139 -1.96 -5.68 -8.71
C GLN A 139 -2.93 -4.81 -7.90
N VAL A 140 -3.04 -3.54 -8.26
CA VAL A 140 -4.05 -2.62 -7.73
C VAL A 140 -5.42 -3.05 -8.24
N VAL A 141 -6.32 -3.34 -7.31
CA VAL A 141 -7.72 -3.74 -7.61
C VAL A 141 -8.74 -2.71 -7.14
N TYR A 142 -8.33 -1.78 -6.28
CA TYR A 142 -9.17 -0.71 -5.76
C TYR A 142 -8.33 0.45 -5.24
N VAL A 143 -8.85 1.67 -5.33
CA VAL A 143 -8.29 2.90 -4.79
C VAL A 143 -9.35 3.60 -3.93
N GLY A 144 -8.99 4.10 -2.77
CA GLY A 144 -9.90 4.86 -1.91
C GLY A 144 -9.17 5.81 -0.99
N GLN A 145 -9.92 6.49 -0.12
CA GLN A 145 -9.37 7.37 0.91
C GLN A 145 -9.53 6.77 2.32
N THR A 146 -8.55 7.00 3.19
CA THR A 146 -8.52 6.48 4.56
C THR A 146 -9.45 7.22 5.53
N LEU A 147 -10.18 8.26 5.08
CA LEU A 147 -11.13 8.99 5.91
C LEU A 147 -12.33 8.10 6.29
N ASP A 148 -12.17 7.40 7.40
CA ASP A 148 -13.12 6.42 7.93
C ASP A 148 -13.32 6.67 9.43
N PRO A 149 -14.29 7.53 9.81
CA PRO A 149 -14.52 7.92 11.20
C PRO A 149 -14.78 6.76 12.16
N GLU A 150 -15.28 5.63 11.62
CA GLU A 150 -15.56 4.41 12.39
C GLU A 150 -14.32 3.52 12.57
N GLY A 151 -13.21 3.83 11.89
CA GLY A 151 -11.95 3.08 11.90
C GLY A 151 -12.11 1.64 11.38
N ARG A 152 -13.09 1.38 10.52
CA ARG A 152 -13.36 0.08 9.91
C ARG A 152 -12.18 -0.42 9.10
N LEU A 153 -11.43 0.43 8.40
CA LEU A 153 -10.25 0.03 7.64
C LEU A 153 -9.19 -0.63 8.55
N ALA A 154 -8.80 0.06 9.62
CA ALA A 154 -7.81 -0.42 10.60
C ALA A 154 -8.29 -1.67 11.36
N LYS A 155 -9.60 -1.80 11.56
CA LYS A 155 -10.24 -2.98 12.18
C LYS A 155 -10.49 -4.15 11.22
N GLY A 156 -10.09 -4.05 9.95
CA GLY A 156 -10.34 -5.12 8.97
C GLY A 156 -11.83 -5.30 8.60
N ARG A 157 -12.64 -4.24 8.74
CA ARG A 157 -14.10 -4.23 8.63
C ARG A 157 -14.66 -3.34 7.51
N LEU A 158 -13.80 -2.72 6.70
CA LEU A 158 -14.26 -1.89 5.59
C LEU A 158 -14.94 -2.77 4.51
N PRO A 159 -16.25 -2.65 4.25
CA PRO A 159 -17.00 -3.66 3.49
C PRO A 159 -16.48 -3.93 2.07
N VAL A 160 -16.05 -2.86 1.37
CA VAL A 160 -15.50 -3.00 0.01
C VAL A 160 -14.22 -3.82 0.00
N VAL A 161 -13.33 -3.60 0.98
CA VAL A 161 -12.06 -4.33 1.08
C VAL A 161 -12.31 -5.78 1.51
N GLN A 162 -13.26 -6.02 2.42
CA GLN A 162 -13.64 -7.39 2.79
C GLN A 162 -14.18 -8.19 1.61
N ARG A 163 -15.01 -7.59 0.76
CA ARG A 163 -15.52 -8.23 -0.45
C ARG A 163 -14.40 -8.57 -1.43
N LEU A 164 -13.51 -7.61 -1.69
CA LEU A 164 -12.34 -7.82 -2.55
C LEU A 164 -11.44 -8.93 -2.01
N ARG A 165 -11.17 -8.91 -0.69
CA ARG A 165 -10.44 -9.98 -0.02
C ARG A 165 -11.11 -11.34 -0.26
N GLN A 166 -12.42 -11.46 -0.05
CA GLN A 166 -13.14 -12.72 -0.27
C GLN A 166 -13.02 -13.18 -1.74
N GLN A 167 -13.18 -12.26 -2.70
CA GLN A 167 -13.07 -12.54 -4.13
C GLN A 167 -11.69 -13.07 -4.54
N HIS A 168 -10.62 -12.65 -3.87
CA HIS A 168 -9.25 -13.00 -4.25
C HIS A 168 -8.56 -14.02 -3.32
N SER A 169 -9.17 -14.34 -2.16
CA SER A 169 -8.51 -15.06 -1.06
C SER A 169 -8.01 -16.47 -1.39
N GLU A 170 -8.57 -17.13 -2.41
CA GLU A 170 -8.13 -18.46 -2.82
C GLU A 170 -6.73 -18.44 -3.45
N HIS A 171 -6.40 -17.39 -4.20
CA HIS A 171 -5.20 -17.33 -5.02
C HIS A 171 -4.22 -16.24 -4.60
N SER A 172 -4.69 -15.23 -3.88
CA SER A 172 -3.93 -14.02 -3.60
C SER A 172 -4.05 -13.56 -2.16
N ASP A 173 -2.95 -13.01 -1.66
CA ASP A 173 -2.93 -12.20 -0.46
C ASP A 173 -3.41 -10.78 -0.78
N THR A 174 -4.16 -10.20 0.16
CA THR A 174 -4.68 -8.83 0.07
C THR A 174 -3.83 -7.90 0.93
N LEU A 175 -3.28 -6.85 0.32
CA LEU A 175 -2.51 -5.82 0.98
C LEU A 175 -3.21 -4.46 0.85
N LEU A 176 -2.96 -3.58 1.83
CA LEU A 176 -3.24 -2.16 1.72
C LEU A 176 -1.93 -1.43 1.45
N LEU A 177 -1.89 -0.65 0.38
CA LEU A 177 -0.84 0.34 0.13
C LEU A 177 -1.38 1.70 0.53
N VAL A 178 -0.94 2.25 1.67
CA VAL A 178 -1.27 3.61 2.08
C VAL A 178 -0.27 4.57 1.47
N LEU A 179 -0.76 5.57 0.74
CA LEU A 179 0.02 6.56 0.01
C LEU A 179 -0.05 7.92 0.71
N GLN A 180 1.11 8.54 0.88
CA GLN A 180 1.26 9.93 1.30
C GLN A 180 1.86 10.72 0.14
N PRO A 181 1.04 11.08 -0.87
CA PRO A 181 1.54 11.80 -2.03
C PRO A 181 1.95 13.22 -1.66
N GLU A 182 3.15 13.60 -2.08
CA GLU A 182 3.52 15.01 -2.18
C GLU A 182 2.88 15.57 -3.44
N ILE A 183 1.88 16.45 -3.28
CA ILE A 183 1.13 17.03 -4.39
C ILE A 183 1.59 18.45 -4.59
N THR A 184 2.36 18.67 -5.64
CA THR A 184 2.71 20.01 -6.13
C THR A 184 1.79 20.38 -7.27
N ALA A 185 1.23 21.59 -7.22
CA ALA A 185 0.46 22.16 -8.32
C ALA A 185 1.25 23.29 -8.98
N THR A 186 1.29 23.31 -10.31
CA THR A 186 1.92 24.39 -11.07
C THR A 186 0.83 25.33 -11.56
N SER A 187 0.91 26.60 -11.17
CA SER A 187 0.06 27.68 -11.68
C SER A 187 0.91 28.92 -11.99
N PRO A 188 0.39 29.90 -12.74
CA PRO A 188 1.10 31.16 -13.01
C PRO A 188 1.59 31.87 -11.75
N ASP A 189 0.87 31.73 -10.63
CA ASP A 189 1.18 32.36 -9.34
C ASP A 189 2.00 31.44 -8.41
N GLY A 190 2.53 30.33 -8.93
CA GLY A 190 3.20 29.28 -8.16
C GLY A 190 2.23 28.25 -7.58
N ASP A 191 2.69 27.43 -6.63
CA ASP A 191 1.82 26.43 -6.00
C ASP A 191 0.81 27.13 -5.07
N PRO A 192 -0.51 26.93 -5.24
CA PRO A 192 -1.52 27.47 -4.35
C PRO A 192 -1.28 27.20 -2.86
N ALA A 193 -0.63 26.08 -2.51
CA ALA A 193 -0.29 25.77 -1.12
C ALA A 193 0.66 26.80 -0.50
N ASN A 194 1.46 27.50 -1.31
CA ASN A 194 2.40 28.52 -0.84
C ASN A 194 1.75 29.90 -0.66
N LEU A 195 0.48 30.09 -1.06
CA LEU A 195 -0.21 31.35 -0.90
C LEU A 195 -0.55 31.61 0.58
N PRO A 196 -0.41 32.85 1.10
CA PRO A 196 -0.65 33.15 2.52
C PRO A 196 -2.02 32.72 3.04
N LEU A 197 -3.07 32.83 2.21
CA LEU A 197 -4.43 32.41 2.57
C LEU A 197 -4.51 30.89 2.83
N ASN A 198 -3.75 30.09 2.08
CA ASN A 198 -3.72 28.63 2.19
C ASN A 198 -2.75 28.13 3.26
N GLN A 199 -2.10 29.02 4.01
CA GLN A 199 -1.33 28.70 5.22
C GLN A 199 -2.21 28.69 6.49
N ILE A 200 -3.46 29.19 6.39
CA ILE A 200 -4.45 29.13 7.47
C ILE A 200 -4.94 27.67 7.60
N PRO A 201 -4.97 27.05 8.80
CA PRO A 201 -5.22 25.62 8.97
C PRO A 201 -6.47 25.08 8.25
N ASP A 202 -7.61 25.77 8.36
CA ASP A 202 -8.86 25.33 7.74
C ASP A 202 -8.79 25.38 6.21
N THR A 203 -8.15 26.42 5.67
CA THR A 203 -8.01 26.60 4.23
C THR A 203 -6.99 25.61 3.65
N ALA A 204 -5.89 25.38 4.37
CA ALA A 204 -4.90 24.35 4.04
C ALA A 204 -5.55 22.96 3.98
N THR A 205 -6.41 22.65 4.96
CA THR A 205 -7.14 21.39 5.04
C THR A 205 -8.13 21.23 3.88
N ALA A 206 -8.86 22.30 3.54
CA ALA A 206 -9.77 22.30 2.39
C ALA A 206 -9.02 22.07 1.07
N LEU A 207 -7.90 22.77 0.86
CA LEU A 207 -7.07 22.60 -0.33
C LEU A 207 -6.48 21.19 -0.43
N ALA A 208 -5.97 20.65 0.68
CA ALA A 208 -5.46 19.28 0.73
C ALA A 208 -6.56 18.28 0.34
N ARG A 209 -7.78 18.42 0.88
CA ARG A 209 -8.91 17.56 0.53
C ARG A 209 -9.25 17.61 -0.96
N ILE A 210 -9.26 18.80 -1.56
CA ILE A 210 -9.54 18.97 -2.99
C ILE A 210 -8.48 18.25 -3.83
N ARG A 211 -7.19 18.42 -3.50
CA ARG A 211 -6.08 17.73 -4.18
C ARG A 211 -6.22 16.22 -4.08
N MET A 212 -6.59 15.71 -2.91
CA MET A 212 -6.81 14.29 -2.67
C MET A 212 -8.00 13.75 -3.48
N ASP A 213 -9.12 14.48 -3.55
CA ASP A 213 -10.29 14.08 -4.34
C ASP A 213 -9.96 13.97 -5.85
N VAL A 214 -9.20 14.93 -6.39
CA VAL A 214 -8.74 14.89 -7.79
C VAL A 214 -7.80 13.71 -8.04
N LEU A 215 -6.83 13.51 -7.15
CA LEU A 215 -5.86 12.43 -7.27
C LEU A 215 -6.51 11.05 -7.13
N GLU A 216 -7.45 10.89 -6.19
CA GLU A 216 -8.25 9.68 -6.03
C GLU A 216 -8.97 9.35 -7.34
N ALA A 217 -9.71 10.31 -7.90
CA ALA A 217 -10.49 10.09 -9.11
C ALA A 217 -9.61 9.73 -10.33
N ALA A 218 -8.44 10.37 -10.44
CA ALA A 218 -7.46 10.08 -11.47
C ALA A 218 -6.89 8.65 -11.33
N LEU A 219 -6.50 8.24 -10.12
CA LEU A 219 -5.98 6.90 -9.85
C LEU A 219 -7.02 5.81 -10.05
N ILE A 220 -8.29 6.09 -9.73
CA ILE A 220 -9.40 5.17 -10.00
C ILE A 220 -9.56 4.97 -11.51
N CYS A 221 -9.65 6.05 -12.28
CA CYS A 221 -9.76 5.97 -13.73
C CYS A 221 -8.57 5.22 -14.36
N TYR A 222 -7.36 5.46 -13.82
CA TYR A 222 -6.13 4.84 -14.28
C TYR A 222 -6.05 3.34 -13.96
N PHE A 223 -6.19 2.95 -12.68
CA PHE A 223 -6.00 1.56 -12.26
C PHE A 223 -7.27 0.70 -12.37
N GLU A 224 -8.44 1.22 -12.01
CA GLU A 224 -9.72 0.48 -12.03
C GLU A 224 -10.48 0.62 -13.36
N GLY A 225 -10.06 1.54 -14.23
CA GLY A 225 -10.64 1.77 -15.55
C GLY A 225 -11.85 2.71 -15.56
N PRO A 226 -12.50 2.88 -16.74
CA PRO A 226 -13.59 3.86 -16.93
C PRO A 226 -14.89 3.46 -16.20
N THR A 227 -15.10 2.14 -16.02
CA THR A 227 -16.26 1.57 -15.33
C THR A 227 -15.79 0.68 -14.19
N PRO A 228 -15.32 1.25 -13.07
CA PRO A 228 -14.82 0.49 -11.94
C PRO A 228 -15.91 -0.45 -11.42
N ALA A 229 -15.59 -1.74 -11.42
CA ALA A 229 -16.46 -2.80 -10.90
C ALA A 229 -16.54 -2.69 -9.38
N GLY A 230 -17.74 -2.93 -8.81
CA GLY A 230 -17.91 -2.98 -7.35
C GLY A 230 -18.14 -1.64 -6.64
N ARG A 231 -18.13 -0.51 -7.35
CA ARG A 231 -18.55 0.80 -6.82
C ARG A 231 -20.05 1.00 -6.97
N TYR A 232 -20.71 1.39 -5.88
CA TYR A 232 -22.15 1.65 -5.84
C TYR A 232 -22.51 2.93 -6.62
N GLY A 233 -23.73 2.99 -7.15
CA GLY A 233 -24.22 4.14 -7.92
C GLY A 233 -24.12 5.46 -7.13
N GLU A 234 -24.52 5.44 -5.85
CA GLU A 234 -24.45 6.62 -4.97
C GLU A 234 -23.03 7.12 -4.74
N GLU A 235 -22.05 6.22 -4.61
CA GLU A 235 -20.64 6.58 -4.41
C GLU A 235 -20.07 7.26 -5.67
N LYS A 236 -20.41 6.71 -6.85
CA LYS A 236 -20.03 7.29 -8.14
C LYS A 236 -20.63 8.69 -8.31
N GLU A 237 -21.91 8.84 -7.99
CA GLU A 237 -22.61 10.11 -8.09
C GLU A 237 -22.07 11.15 -7.11
N ARG A 238 -21.88 10.78 -5.83
CA ARG A 238 -21.28 11.67 -4.83
C ARG A 238 -19.90 12.15 -5.25
N ARG A 239 -19.07 11.26 -5.82
CA ARG A 239 -17.76 11.65 -6.35
C ARG A 239 -17.88 12.58 -7.55
N ARG A 240 -18.74 12.27 -8.53
CA ARG A 240 -18.96 13.13 -9.69
C ARG A 240 -19.36 14.54 -9.27
N ASN A 241 -20.32 14.67 -8.36
CA ASN A 241 -20.79 15.98 -7.87
C ASN A 241 -19.66 16.76 -7.17
N ARG A 242 -18.87 16.11 -6.30
CA ARG A 242 -17.68 16.72 -5.68
C ARG A 242 -16.67 17.21 -6.73
N LEU A 243 -16.42 16.42 -7.78
CA LEU A 243 -15.49 16.80 -8.83
C LEU A 243 -16.02 17.94 -9.72
N GLN A 244 -17.33 18.01 -9.95
CA GLN A 244 -17.97 19.15 -10.63
C GLN A 244 -17.78 20.44 -9.82
N GLU A 245 -18.03 20.40 -8.51
CA GLU A 245 -17.81 21.55 -7.62
C GLU A 245 -16.35 22.02 -7.65
N VAL A 246 -15.40 21.08 -7.58
CA VAL A 246 -13.97 21.38 -7.70
C VAL A 246 -13.63 21.99 -9.05
N GLN A 247 -14.13 21.43 -10.15
CA GLN A 247 -13.87 21.94 -11.50
C GLN A 247 -14.41 23.37 -11.70
N GLN A 248 -15.62 23.64 -11.21
CA GLN A 248 -16.25 24.96 -11.30
C GLN A 248 -15.51 26.00 -10.45
N ALA A 249 -15.08 25.63 -9.25
CA ALA A 249 -14.43 26.56 -8.33
C ALA A 249 -12.98 26.88 -8.72
N TRP A 250 -12.24 25.92 -9.29
CA TRP A 250 -10.79 26.03 -9.49
C TRP A 250 -10.34 26.05 -10.95
N GLN A 251 -11.26 25.90 -11.91
CA GLN A 251 -10.96 25.91 -13.35
C GLN A 251 -9.76 25.02 -13.72
N LEU A 252 -9.73 23.80 -13.15
CA LEU A 252 -8.59 22.91 -13.27
C LEU A 252 -8.26 22.57 -14.72
N GLU A 253 -7.04 22.88 -15.13
CA GLU A 253 -6.41 22.34 -16.34
C GLU A 253 -6.09 20.84 -16.17
N PRO A 254 -5.74 20.12 -17.25
CA PRO A 254 -5.29 18.74 -17.14
C PRO A 254 -4.14 18.58 -16.15
N VAL A 255 -4.29 17.66 -15.20
CA VAL A 255 -3.31 17.39 -14.14
C VAL A 255 -2.39 16.26 -14.59
N GLU A 256 -1.08 16.46 -14.54
CA GLU A 256 -0.11 15.39 -14.74
C GLU A 256 0.22 14.70 -13.42
N ILE A 257 0.17 13.38 -13.43
CA ILE A 257 0.45 12.55 -12.25
C ILE A 257 1.64 11.69 -12.55
N ASP A 258 2.68 11.87 -11.73
CA ASP A 258 3.89 11.08 -11.71
C ASP A 258 3.98 10.24 -10.43
N LEU A 259 3.46 9.01 -10.51
CA LEU A 259 3.46 8.09 -9.39
C LEU A 259 4.67 7.15 -9.46
N GLU A 260 5.61 7.33 -8.55
CA GLU A 260 6.70 6.38 -8.27
C GLU A 260 6.80 6.15 -6.75
N LEU A 261 6.78 4.87 -6.35
CA LEU A 261 6.95 4.47 -4.96
C LEU A 261 8.43 4.48 -4.57
N ALA A 262 8.76 5.23 -3.52
CA ALA A 262 10.07 5.14 -2.88
C ALA A 262 10.24 3.80 -2.15
N GLU A 263 11.43 3.21 -2.21
CA GLU A 263 11.91 2.19 -1.26
C GLU A 263 11.06 0.92 -1.04
N CYS A 264 10.14 0.57 -1.94
CA CYS A 264 9.25 -0.59 -1.79
C CYS A 264 9.78 -1.91 -2.38
N GLY A 265 11.09 -2.19 -2.34
CA GLY A 265 11.64 -3.50 -2.75
C GLY A 265 11.12 -4.00 -4.10
N SER A 266 10.63 -5.25 -4.17
CA SER A 266 9.96 -5.79 -5.37
C SER A 266 8.51 -5.34 -5.55
N TYR A 267 7.90 -4.74 -4.51
CA TYR A 267 6.50 -4.31 -4.46
C TYR A 267 6.26 -2.99 -5.20
N ARG A 268 7.35 -2.28 -5.54
CA ARG A 268 7.32 -1.01 -6.28
C ARG A 268 6.73 -1.10 -7.69
N TYR A 269 6.62 -2.31 -8.25
CA TYR A 269 6.00 -2.52 -9.57
C TYR A 269 4.50 -2.67 -9.40
N LEU A 270 3.77 -1.57 -9.62
CA LEU A 270 2.31 -1.56 -9.59
C LEU A 270 1.76 -1.90 -10.98
N SER A 271 0.61 -2.55 -10.99
CA SER A 271 -0.13 -2.95 -12.20
C SER A 271 -1.62 -3.00 -11.88
N SER A 272 -2.46 -3.17 -12.90
CA SER A 272 -3.87 -3.53 -12.73
C SER A 272 -4.34 -4.30 -13.97
N GLN A 273 -5.63 -4.63 -14.02
CA GLN A 273 -6.24 -5.20 -15.24
C GLN A 273 -6.18 -4.23 -16.45
N HIS A 274 -6.00 -2.92 -16.21
CA HIS A 274 -5.98 -1.88 -17.25
C HIS A 274 -4.57 -1.30 -17.50
N VAL A 275 -3.64 -1.54 -16.57
CA VAL A 275 -2.31 -0.93 -16.58
C VAL A 275 -1.24 -1.99 -16.43
N ALA A 276 -0.33 -2.04 -17.40
CA ALA A 276 0.83 -2.92 -17.35
C ALA A 276 1.72 -2.61 -16.14
N ALA A 277 2.44 -3.63 -15.67
CA ALA A 277 3.36 -3.48 -14.55
C ALA A 277 4.47 -2.46 -14.87
N ALA A 278 4.57 -1.42 -14.05
CA ALA A 278 5.62 -0.42 -14.16
C ALA A 278 6.10 0.02 -12.77
N ARG A 279 7.34 0.48 -12.69
CA ARG A 279 7.90 1.09 -11.48
C ARG A 279 7.40 2.53 -11.29
N ARG A 280 7.15 3.22 -12.40
CA ARG A 280 6.73 4.62 -12.46
C ARG A 280 5.54 4.71 -13.41
N HIS A 281 4.48 5.37 -12.96
CA HIS A 281 3.25 5.58 -13.71
C HIS A 281 3.09 7.06 -13.99
N LEU A 282 3.34 7.46 -15.23
CA LEU A 282 3.15 8.83 -15.70
C LEU A 282 1.92 8.91 -16.61
N PHE A 283 0.96 9.73 -16.23
CA PHE A 283 -0.27 9.91 -16.98
C PHE A 283 -0.86 11.30 -16.74
N ARG A 284 -1.65 11.76 -17.71
CA ARG A 284 -2.40 13.00 -17.63
C ARG A 284 -3.85 12.69 -17.35
N CYS A 285 -4.44 13.44 -16.42
CA CYS A 285 -5.84 13.37 -16.02
C CYS A 285 -6.56 14.64 -16.50
N LYS A 286 -7.70 14.50 -17.16
CA LYS A 286 -8.59 15.62 -17.49
C LYS A 286 -9.94 15.39 -16.83
N LEU A 287 -10.42 16.44 -16.16
CA LEU A 287 -11.79 16.51 -15.64
C LEU A 287 -12.69 17.19 -16.67
N ASP A 288 -13.86 16.61 -16.91
CA ASP A 288 -14.88 17.15 -17.81
C ASP A 288 -16.27 16.84 -17.26
N ASP A 289 -16.96 17.86 -16.75
CA ASP A 289 -18.26 17.75 -16.10
C ASP A 289 -18.31 16.67 -15.00
N GLY A 290 -17.30 16.65 -14.13
CA GLY A 290 -17.13 15.65 -13.07
C GLY A 290 -16.76 14.24 -13.54
N SER A 291 -16.65 14.03 -14.85
CA SER A 291 -16.08 12.82 -15.43
C SER A 291 -14.57 12.95 -15.52
N VAL A 292 -13.88 11.83 -15.33
CA VAL A 292 -12.42 11.78 -15.37
C VAL A 292 -11.97 10.93 -16.55
N SER A 293 -11.03 11.46 -17.32
CA SER A 293 -10.35 10.75 -18.40
C SER A 293 -8.85 10.77 -18.17
N VAL A 294 -8.17 9.67 -18.49
CA VAL A 294 -6.72 9.54 -18.33
C VAL A 294 -6.06 9.13 -19.63
N ALA A 295 -4.91 9.74 -19.93
CA ALA A 295 -4.05 9.41 -21.05
C ALA A 295 -2.65 9.09 -20.53
N LYS A 296 -2.09 7.95 -20.92
CA LYS A 296 -0.70 7.60 -20.59
C LYS A 296 0.24 8.59 -21.27
N LEU A 297 1.24 9.05 -20.53
CA LEU A 297 2.30 9.88 -21.09
C LEU A 297 3.54 9.00 -21.34
N PRO A 298 4.35 9.34 -22.37
CA PRO A 298 5.67 8.72 -22.50
C PRO A 298 6.53 9.07 -21.29
N PRO A 299 7.46 8.19 -20.86
CA PRO A 299 8.41 8.54 -19.81
C PRO A 299 9.20 9.79 -20.25
N PRO A 300 9.58 10.67 -19.30
CA PRO A 300 10.39 11.83 -19.64
C PRO A 300 11.73 11.37 -20.23
N PRO A 301 12.33 12.14 -21.15
CA PRO A 301 13.64 11.82 -21.70
C PRO A 301 14.64 11.62 -20.56
N ALA A 302 15.51 10.62 -20.70
CA ALA A 302 16.56 10.37 -19.71
C ALA A 302 17.43 11.64 -19.57
N ALA A 303 17.49 12.17 -18.36
CA ALA A 303 18.38 13.27 -17.98
C ALA A 303 19.82 12.77 -17.81
#